data_AF-A0A4Y2K3E8-F1
#
_entry.id   AF-A0A4Y2K3E8-F1
#
_cell.length_a   1.000
_cell.length_b   1.000
_cell.length_c   1.000
_cell.angle_alpha   90.00
_cell.angle_beta   90.00
_cell.angle_gamma   90.00
#
_symmetry.space_group_name_H-M   'P 1'
#
loop_
_entity.id
_entity.type
_entity.pdbx_description
1 polymer ?
#
loop_
_entity_poly.entity_id
_entity_poly.type
_entity_poly.pdbx_seq_one_letter_code
_entity_poly.pdbx_strand_id
1 'polypeptide(L)'
;MGKSKPGPFSGRRIVPIKIHEQHFDTFFMVKRTSTQKETFHNVSPFLVHKAFTETLGEVPSIQKLRSGDLLVEVSNRKQSQQILKLKALATIPITVRRFTELHRYETCSLQRQIHQHPSRTRNEKMK
;
A
#
# COMPACT_ATOMS: atom_id res chain seq x y z
N MET A 1 -5.68 -37.74 -60.26
CA MET A 1 -6.42 -38.06 -59.02
C MET A 1 -5.44 -38.18 -57.86
N GLY A 2 -4.86 -37.06 -57.39
CA GLY A 2 -3.87 -37.05 -56.32
C GLY A 2 -4.56 -36.81 -54.97
N LYS A 3 -4.45 -37.77 -54.03
CA LYS A 3 -5.00 -37.63 -52.67
C LYS A 3 -3.96 -36.92 -51.79
N SER A 4 -4.26 -35.70 -51.36
CA SER A 4 -3.46 -34.97 -50.36
C SER A 4 -3.62 -35.63 -48.98
N LYS A 5 -2.51 -36.06 -48.38
CA LYS A 5 -2.49 -36.54 -46.98
C LYS A 5 -2.56 -35.34 -46.05
N PRO A 6 -3.44 -35.31 -45.03
CA PRO A 6 -3.33 -34.32 -43.97
C PRO A 6 -2.07 -34.65 -43.18
N GLY A 7 -1.04 -33.81 -43.31
CA GLY A 7 0.13 -33.87 -42.41
C GLY A 7 -0.34 -33.70 -40.97
N PRO A 8 0.37 -34.26 -39.98
CA PRO A 8 -0.03 -34.15 -38.60
C PRO A 8 -0.07 -32.68 -38.23
N PHE A 9 -1.26 -32.15 -38.03
CA PHE A 9 -1.44 -30.85 -37.43
C PHE A 9 -0.97 -30.99 -35.99
N SER A 10 0.33 -30.89 -35.77
CA SER A 10 0.94 -30.57 -34.48
C SER A 10 0.62 -29.10 -34.17
N GLY A 11 -0.68 -28.79 -34.20
CA GLY A 11 -1.22 -27.70 -33.44
C GLY A 11 -1.03 -28.11 -32.00
N ARG A 12 0.13 -27.77 -31.43
CA ARG A 12 0.17 -27.46 -30.02
C ARG A 12 -0.83 -26.32 -29.86
N ARG A 13 -2.08 -26.69 -29.56
CA ARG A 13 -3.05 -25.75 -29.04
C ARG A 13 -2.40 -25.29 -27.76
N ILE A 14 -1.71 -24.15 -27.82
CA ILE A 14 -1.46 -23.36 -26.65
C ILE A 14 -2.87 -22.98 -26.23
N VAL A 15 -3.47 -23.83 -25.40
CA VAL A 15 -4.53 -23.36 -24.52
C VAL A 15 -3.88 -22.15 -23.87
N PRO A 16 -4.37 -20.91 -24.08
CA PRO A 16 -3.92 -19.84 -23.22
C PRO A 16 -4.27 -20.36 -21.83
N ILE A 17 -3.25 -20.74 -21.07
CA ILE A 17 -3.40 -20.90 -19.64
C ILE A 17 -3.98 -19.56 -19.28
N LYS A 18 -5.27 -19.53 -18.95
CA LYS A 18 -5.85 -18.37 -18.32
C LYS A 18 -5.15 -18.32 -16.97
N ILE A 19 -3.94 -17.75 -16.96
CA ILE A 19 -3.34 -17.13 -15.81
C ILE A 19 -4.25 -15.95 -15.57
N HIS A 20 -5.44 -16.26 -15.05
CA HIS A 20 -6.28 -15.29 -14.39
C HIS A 20 -5.62 -15.12 -13.03
N GLU A 21 -4.36 -14.66 -13.03
CA GLU A 21 -3.74 -14.04 -11.89
C GLU A 21 -4.66 -12.87 -11.58
N GLN A 22 -5.60 -13.10 -10.67
CA GLN A 22 -6.41 -12.05 -10.08
C GLN A 22 -5.44 -11.22 -9.26
N HIS A 23 -4.73 -10.34 -9.96
CA HIS A 23 -3.87 -9.36 -9.34
C HIS A 23 -4.74 -8.55 -8.39
N PHE A 24 -4.36 -8.56 -7.12
CA PHE A 24 -5.02 -7.77 -6.09
C PHE A 24 -4.06 -6.67 -5.65
N ASP A 25 -4.64 -5.57 -5.20
CA ASP A 25 -3.84 -4.48 -4.65
C ASP A 25 -3.23 -4.95 -3.32
N THR A 26 -1.91 -4.81 -3.19
CA THR A 26 -1.12 -5.22 -2.03
C THR A 26 -0.90 -4.09 -1.04
N PHE A 27 -0.78 -2.85 -1.52
CA PHE A 27 -0.48 -1.69 -0.68
C PHE A 27 -1.69 -0.77 -0.52
N PHE A 28 -1.98 -0.43 0.74
CA PHE A 28 -3.09 0.44 1.11
C PHE A 28 -2.64 1.53 2.05
N MET A 29 -3.07 2.76 1.75
CA MET A 29 -2.89 3.90 2.63
C MET A 29 -4.13 4.07 3.49
N VAL A 30 -3.91 4.08 4.80
CA VAL A 30 -4.93 4.28 5.82
C VAL A 30 -4.74 5.65 6.42
N LYS A 31 -5.76 6.49 6.26
CA LYS A 31 -5.81 7.84 6.80
C LYS A 31 -6.85 7.93 7.89
N ARG A 32 -6.57 8.72 8.92
CA ARG A 32 -7.57 9.01 9.94
C ARG A 32 -8.58 10.02 9.40
N THR A 33 -9.87 9.74 9.60
CA THR A 33 -10.94 10.68 9.27
C THR A 33 -11.21 11.51 10.53
N SER A 34 -10.70 12.74 10.59
CA SER A 34 -10.92 13.64 11.72
C SER A 34 -11.24 15.05 11.24
N THR A 35 -12.16 15.72 11.92
CA THR A 35 -12.49 17.13 11.68
C THR A 35 -11.33 18.07 12.04
N GLN A 36 -10.42 17.62 12.91
CA GLN A 36 -9.30 18.39 13.44
C GLN A 36 -7.96 18.05 12.79
N LYS A 37 -7.95 17.41 11.61
CA LYS A 37 -6.72 16.97 10.89
C LYS A 37 -5.79 16.07 11.72
N GLU A 38 -6.35 15.35 12.68
CA GLU A 38 -5.59 14.42 13.52
C GLU A 38 -5.08 13.23 12.70
N THR A 39 -3.92 12.68 13.08
CA THR A 39 -3.28 11.53 12.42
C THR A 39 -2.95 10.42 13.44
N PHE A 40 -2.22 9.39 13.02
CA PHE A 40 -1.76 8.30 13.90
C PHE A 40 -0.46 8.62 14.65
N HIS A 41 0.00 9.88 14.68
CA HIS A 41 1.20 10.24 15.47
C HIS A 41 1.05 9.93 16.96
N ASN A 42 -0.13 10.20 17.52
CA ASN A 42 -0.43 10.04 18.94
C ASN A 42 -1.09 8.68 19.26
N VAL A 43 -1.25 7.81 18.26
CA VAL A 43 -1.84 6.48 18.45
C VAL A 43 -0.71 5.49 18.74
N SER A 44 -0.88 4.69 19.80
CA SER A 44 0.10 3.68 20.19
C SER A 44 0.33 2.67 19.06
N PRO A 45 1.59 2.39 18.67
CA PRO A 45 1.90 1.36 17.67
C PRO A 45 1.33 -0.01 18.02
N PHE A 46 1.27 -0.35 19.32
CA PHE A 46 0.69 -1.59 19.79
C PHE A 46 -0.82 -1.67 19.50
N LEU A 47 -1.55 -0.56 19.74
CA LEU A 47 -2.99 -0.49 19.45
C LEU A 47 -3.25 -0.61 17.95
N VAL A 48 -2.45 0.07 17.14
CA VAL A 48 -2.52 -0.02 15.67
C VAL A 48 -2.33 -1.47 15.23
N HIS A 49 -1.25 -2.11 15.67
CA HIS A 49 -0.95 -3.48 15.29
C HIS A 49 -2.06 -4.45 15.72
N LYS A 50 -2.50 -4.37 16.98
CA LYS A 50 -3.59 -5.20 17.51
C LYS A 50 -4.89 -5.04 16.73
N ALA A 51 -5.29 -3.81 16.40
CA ALA A 51 -6.52 -3.55 15.64
C ALA A 51 -6.45 -4.13 14.22
N PHE A 52 -5.29 -4.07 13.56
CA PHE A 52 -5.13 -4.71 12.25
C PHE A 52 -5.11 -6.23 12.36
N THR A 53 -4.41 -6.79 13.34
CA THR A 53 -4.38 -8.24 13.55
C THR A 53 -5.76 -8.80 13.88
N GLU A 54 -6.58 -8.09 14.66
CA GLU A 54 -7.97 -8.49 14.95
C GLU A 54 -8.89 -8.43 13.73
N THR A 55 -8.65 -7.51 12.78
CA THR A 55 -9.54 -7.28 11.63
C THR A 55 -9.13 -8.01 10.36
N LEU A 56 -7.82 -8.06 10.08
CA LEU A 56 -7.23 -8.63 8.87
C LEU A 56 -6.42 -9.91 9.15
N GLY A 57 -6.13 -10.22 10.41
CA GLY A 57 -5.16 -11.24 10.77
C GLY A 57 -3.72 -10.75 10.64
N GLU A 58 -2.78 -11.68 10.60
CA GLU A 58 -1.37 -11.36 10.39
C GLU A 58 -1.16 -10.74 9.00
N VAL A 59 -0.59 -9.54 8.98
CA VAL A 59 -0.27 -8.78 7.76
C VAL A 59 1.24 -8.60 7.63
N PRO A 60 1.80 -8.67 6.41
CA PRO A 60 3.24 -8.54 6.18
C PRO A 60 3.87 -7.28 6.77
N SER A 61 3.21 -6.13 6.63
CA SER A 61 3.79 -4.87 7.08
C SER A 61 2.73 -3.82 7.41
N ILE A 62 2.97 -3.08 8.49
CA ILE A 62 2.25 -1.87 8.86
C ILE A 62 3.30 -0.81 9.14
N GLN A 63 3.43 0.16 8.26
CA GLN A 63 4.41 1.23 8.36
C GLN A 63 3.73 2.56 8.60
N LYS A 64 4.20 3.33 9.59
CA LYS A 64 3.76 4.71 9.78
C LYS A 64 4.56 5.63 8.86
N LEU A 65 3.87 6.40 8.03
CA LEU A 65 4.47 7.40 7.14
C LEU A 65 4.83 8.67 7.92
N ARG A 66 5.74 9.48 7.39
CA ARG A 66 6.10 10.79 7.98
C ARG A 66 4.90 11.74 8.10
N SER A 67 3.88 11.57 7.25
CA SER A 67 2.60 12.31 7.35
C SER A 67 1.77 11.94 8.57
N GLY A 68 2.10 10.85 9.27
CA GLY A 68 1.28 10.28 10.33
C GLY A 68 0.16 9.37 9.83
N ASP A 69 0.07 9.13 8.52
CA ASP A 69 -0.79 8.09 7.93
C ASP A 69 -0.11 6.71 8.05
N LEU A 70 -0.85 5.64 7.79
CA LEU A 70 -0.32 4.27 7.79
C LEU A 70 -0.31 3.69 6.37
N LEU A 71 0.75 2.96 6.03
CA LEU A 71 0.86 2.12 4.86
C LEU A 71 0.78 0.67 5.31
N VAL A 72 -0.17 -0.08 4.75
CA VAL A 72 -0.39 -1.49 5.07
C VAL A 72 -0.14 -2.31 3.82
N GLU A 73 0.69 -3.33 3.98
CA GLU A 73 0.90 -4.37 2.98
C GLU A 73 0.07 -5.59 3.36
N VAL A 74 -0.65 -6.17 2.38
CA VAL A 74 -1.44 -7.39 2.56
C VAL A 74 -0.91 -8.51 1.68
N SER A 75 -0.95 -9.74 2.20
CA SER A 75 -0.44 -10.92 1.50
C SER A 75 -1.52 -11.66 0.71
N ASN A 76 -2.80 -11.41 0.99
CA ASN A 76 -3.88 -12.16 0.36
C ASN A 76 -5.05 -11.29 -0.09
N ARG A 77 -5.79 -11.82 -1.06
CA ARG A 77 -6.95 -11.15 -1.66
C ARG A 77 -8.08 -10.91 -0.67
N LYS A 78 -8.28 -11.82 0.30
CA LYS A 78 -9.34 -11.68 1.31
C LYS A 78 -9.07 -10.44 2.19
N GLN A 79 -7.83 -10.28 2.65
CA GLN A 79 -7.34 -9.10 3.37
C GLN A 79 -7.47 -7.84 2.53
N SER A 80 -7.04 -7.88 1.26
CA SER A 80 -7.19 -6.78 0.30
C SER A 80 -8.65 -6.30 0.16
N GLN A 81 -9.60 -7.23 0.14
CA GLN A 81 -11.02 -6.89 0.10
C GLN A 81 -11.56 -6.43 1.46
N GLN A 82 -11.05 -6.98 2.57
CA GLN A 82 -11.46 -6.60 3.91
C GLN A 82 -10.97 -5.19 4.26
N ILE A 83 -9.71 -4.86 3.98
CA ILE A 83 -9.12 -3.56 4.30
C ILE A 83 -9.84 -2.43 3.57
N LEU A 84 -10.27 -2.62 2.33
CA LEU A 84 -11.08 -1.65 1.58
C LEU A 84 -12.46 -1.39 2.20
N LYS A 85 -13.00 -2.33 2.99
CA LYS A 85 -14.28 -2.20 3.67
C LYS A 85 -14.15 -1.57 5.06
N LEU A 86 -12.94 -1.44 5.59
CA LEU A 86 -12.72 -0.86 6.91
C LEU A 86 -13.05 0.63 6.92
N LYS A 87 -13.93 1.01 7.84
CA LYS A 87 -14.32 2.41 8.10
C LYS A 87 -13.77 2.94 9.42
N ALA A 88 -13.34 2.04 10.31
CA ALA A 88 -12.76 2.36 11.60
C ALA A 88 -11.72 1.30 11.98
N LEU A 89 -10.71 1.73 12.75
CA LEU A 89 -9.78 0.87 13.46
C LEU A 89 -10.02 1.05 14.95
N ALA A 90 -10.45 -0.03 15.63
CA ALA A 90 -11.03 0.06 16.96
C ALA A 90 -12.13 1.15 17.00
N THR A 91 -11.93 2.23 17.74
CA THR A 91 -12.87 3.35 17.85
C THR A 91 -12.52 4.52 16.93
N ILE A 92 -11.41 4.44 16.18
CA ILE A 92 -10.88 5.55 15.39
C ILE A 92 -11.44 5.46 13.96
N PRO A 93 -12.21 6.45 13.48
CA PRO A 93 -12.70 6.46 12.10
C PRO A 93 -11.54 6.68 11.11
N ILE A 94 -11.55 5.92 10.02
CA ILE A 94 -10.50 5.90 9.00
C ILE A 94 -11.08 5.89 7.59
N THR A 95 -10.22 6.26 6.64
CA THR A 95 -10.45 6.07 5.22
C THR A 95 -9.30 5.27 4.64
N VAL A 96 -9.61 4.26 3.84
CA VAL A 96 -8.63 3.42 3.15
C VAL A 96 -8.62 3.76 1.67
N ARG A 97 -7.42 3.93 1.11
CA ARG A 97 -7.22 4.10 -0.33
C ARG A 97 -6.11 3.19 -0.81
N ARG A 98 -6.24 2.71 -2.05
CA ARG A 98 -5.18 1.95 -2.71
C ARG A 98 -3.96 2.84 -2.91
N PHE A 99 -2.79 2.33 -2.55
CA PHE A 99 -1.52 3.03 -2.73
C PHE A 99 -0.84 2.50 -3.97
N THR A 100 -0.86 3.28 -5.05
CA THR A 100 -0.18 2.90 -6.30
C THR A 100 1.32 3.18 -6.17
N GLU A 101 2.15 2.22 -6.59
CA GLU A 101 3.62 2.25 -6.46
C GLU A 101 4.28 3.50 -7.06
N LEU A 102 3.64 4.18 -8.01
CA LEU A 102 4.10 5.45 -8.58
C LEU A 102 4.36 6.51 -7.50
N HIS A 103 3.53 6.57 -6.45
CA HIS A 103 3.72 7.49 -5.33
C HIS A 103 4.85 7.08 -4.37
N ARG A 104 5.34 5.83 -4.47
CA ARG A 104 6.43 5.31 -3.63
C ARG A 104 7.77 5.97 -3.97
N TYR A 105 8.03 6.24 -5.25
CA TYR A 105 9.24 6.91 -5.70
C TYR A 105 9.21 8.42 -5.46
N GLU A 106 8.06 9.07 -5.64
CA GLU A 106 7.93 10.51 -5.42
C GLU A 106 8.10 10.88 -3.93
N THR A 107 7.46 10.15 -3.02
CA THR A 107 7.57 10.41 -1.58
C THR A 107 8.93 10.05 -0.99
N CYS A 108 9.58 8.99 -1.49
CA CYS A 108 10.93 8.60 -1.06
C CYS A 108 12.00 9.60 -1.54
N SER A 109 11.87 10.13 -2.77
CA SER A 109 12.81 11.10 -3.33
C SER A 109 12.71 12.47 -2.63
N LEU A 110 11.48 12.95 -2.37
CA LEU A 110 11.24 14.17 -1.61
C LEU A 110 11.74 14.08 -0.16
N GLN A 111 11.68 12.91 0.49
CA GLN A 111 12.23 12.75 1.84
C GLN A 111 13.76 12.82 1.89
N ARG A 112 14.48 12.36 0.86
CA ARG A 112 15.96 12.44 0.84
C ARG A 112 16.47 13.87 0.67
N GLN A 113 15.72 14.76 0.00
CA GLN A 113 16.12 16.15 -0.17
C GLN A 113 16.00 16.97 1.13
N ILE A 114 15.04 16.65 2.01
CA ILE A 114 14.80 17.43 3.24
C ILE A 114 15.89 17.18 4.31
N HIS A 115 16.67 16.10 4.20
CA HIS A 115 17.78 15.81 5.12
C HIS A 115 19.13 16.39 4.69
N GLN A 116 19.24 17.00 3.50
CA GLN A 116 20.54 17.50 3.00
C GLN A 116 20.85 18.97 3.36
N HIS A 117 19.90 19.73 3.93
CA HIS A 117 20.21 21.09 4.42
C HIS A 117 19.48 21.41 5.74
N PRO A 118 20.12 21.22 6.91
CA PRO A 118 19.73 21.93 8.12
C PRO A 118 20.09 23.42 7.96
N SER A 119 19.11 24.26 8.28
CA SER A 119 19.14 25.72 8.27
C SER A 119 20.43 26.29 8.87
N ARG A 120 21.15 27.09 8.07
CA ARG A 120 22.27 27.90 8.55
C ARG A 120 21.72 28.93 9.54
N THR A 121 22.21 28.84 10.77
CA THR A 121 21.79 29.62 11.93
C THR A 121 22.02 31.11 11.73
N ARG A 122 21.01 31.88 12.15
CA ARG A 122 21.06 33.33 12.37
C ARG A 122 22.01 33.60 13.53
N ASN A 123 23.07 34.37 13.29
CA ASN A 123 23.79 35.14 14.32
C ASN A 123 24.70 36.15 13.62
N GLU A 124 24.24 37.39 13.48
CA GLU A 124 25.10 38.58 13.67
C GLU A 124 24.23 39.85 13.68
N LYS A 125 24.16 40.51 14.84
CA LYS A 125 24.56 41.91 15.01
C LYS A 125 24.29 42.35 16.45
N MET A 126 25.36 42.31 17.23
CA MET A 126 25.55 43.15 18.39
C MET A 126 26.86 43.89 18.16
N LYS A 127 26.77 45.05 17.48
CA LYS A 127 27.56 46.25 17.73
C LYS A 127 27.02 47.41 16.89
#